data_AF-A0A2P8F6W8-F1
#
_entry.id   AF-A0A2P8F6W8-F1
#
_cell.length_a   1.000
_cell.length_b   1.000
_cell.length_c   1.000
_cell.angle_alpha   90.00
_cell.angle_beta   90.00
_cell.angle_gamma   90.00
#
_symmetry.space_group_name_H-M   'P 1'
#
loop_
_entity.id
_entity.type
_entity.pdbx_description
1 polymer ?
#
loop_
_entity_poly.entity_id
_entity_poly.type
_entity_poly.pdbx_seq_one_letter_code
_entity_poly.pdbx_strand_id
1 'polypeptide(L)'
;MRDYRIGRLKGRFVVMWNETSGRRRYRLAADTPNEAEREARDLILRISAPEVRMTVAQIWDAYQIEMGERRLAAKLEQVGRNVLQELGHLSATQTTKDD
;
A
#
# COMPACT_ATOMS: atom_id res chain seq x y z
N MET A 1 -4.07 4.65 10.35
CA MET A 1 -5.37 4.47 9.67
C MET A 1 -6.07 5.83 9.65
N ARG A 2 -6.49 6.35 8.49
CA ARG A 2 -7.16 7.68 8.39
C ARG A 2 -8.55 7.62 9.01
N ASP A 3 -8.98 8.68 9.69
CA ASP A 3 -10.36 8.82 10.15
C ASP A 3 -11.30 9.04 8.95
N TYR A 4 -12.15 8.06 8.68
CA TYR A 4 -13.17 8.14 7.62
C TYR A 4 -14.58 7.90 8.19
N ARG A 5 -15.58 8.48 7.55
CA ARG A 5 -17.01 8.28 7.86
C ARG A 5 -17.76 7.86 6.62
N ILE A 6 -18.63 6.87 6.79
CA ILE A 6 -19.59 6.45 5.77
C ILE A 6 -20.90 7.16 6.04
N GLY A 7 -21.49 7.74 5.00
CA GLY A 7 -22.80 8.38 5.05
C GLY A 7 -23.59 8.07 3.79
N ARG A 8 -24.79 8.67 3.70
CA ARG A 8 -25.62 8.62 2.49
C ARG A 8 -25.79 10.01 1.90
N LEU A 9 -25.70 10.10 0.58
CA LEU A 9 -25.97 11.33 -0.17
C LEU A 9 -26.79 11.00 -1.41
N LYS A 10 -27.96 11.65 -1.55
CA LYS A 10 -28.90 11.40 -2.66
C LYS A 10 -29.21 9.91 -2.86
N GLY A 11 -29.43 9.18 -1.76
CA GLY A 11 -29.78 7.75 -1.78
C GLY A 11 -28.62 6.78 -1.98
N ARG A 12 -27.38 7.25 -2.20
CA ARG A 12 -26.20 6.39 -2.39
C ARG A 12 -25.22 6.48 -1.23
N PHE A 13 -24.45 5.41 -1.01
CA PHE A 13 -23.38 5.40 -0.01
C PHE A 13 -22.20 6.27 -0.45
N VAL A 14 -21.62 6.99 0.51
CA VAL A 14 -20.50 7.89 0.29
C VAL A 14 -19.55 7.78 1.47
N VAL A 15 -18.26 7.61 1.19
CA VAL A 15 -17.19 7.69 2.19
C VAL A 15 -16.59 9.10 2.18
N MET A 16 -16.32 9.63 3.37
CA MET A 16 -15.81 10.99 3.58
C MET A 16 -14.62 10.94 4.53
N TRP A 17 -13.56 11.69 4.21
CA TRP A 17 -12.40 11.83 5.07
C TRP A 17 -11.80 13.24 4.94
N ASN A 18 -11.03 13.63 5.94
CA ASN A 18 -10.30 14.88 5.92
C ASN A 18 -8.92 14.67 5.28
N GLU A 19 -8.56 15.58 4.39
CA GLU A 19 -7.25 15.66 3.75
C GLU A 19 -6.65 17.05 4.01
N THR A 20 -5.35 17.21 3.84
CA THR A 20 -4.63 18.47 4.15
C THR A 20 -5.18 19.66 3.37
N SER A 21 -5.77 19.43 2.20
CA SER A 21 -6.39 20.44 1.34
C SER A 21 -7.91 20.59 1.53
N GLY A 22 -8.52 19.87 2.49
CA GLY A 22 -9.96 19.94 2.79
C GLY A 22 -10.66 18.58 2.85
N ARG A 23 -12.00 18.59 2.93
CA ARG A 23 -12.80 17.37 3.05
C ARG A 23 -13.05 16.72 1.68
N ARG A 24 -12.56 15.49 1.51
CA ARG A 24 -12.82 14.66 0.33
C ARG A 24 -14.06 13.78 0.55
N ARG A 25 -14.76 13.48 -0.53
CA ARG A 25 -15.90 12.55 -0.55
C ARG A 25 -15.79 11.66 -1.79
N TYR A 26 -16.06 10.38 -1.62
CA TYR A 26 -16.09 9.41 -2.71
C TYR A 26 -17.40 8.63 -2.66
N ARG A 27 -18.06 8.51 -3.81
CA ARG A 27 -19.32 7.77 -3.95
C ARG A 27 -19.01 6.30 -4.09
N LEU A 28 -19.61 5.47 -3.25
CA LEU A 28 -19.48 4.02 -3.28
C LEU A 28 -20.49 3.43 -4.26
N ALA A 29 -20.12 2.31 -4.88
CA ALA A 29 -20.99 1.54 -5.76
C ALA A 29 -21.89 0.57 -4.98
N ALA A 30 -21.54 0.27 -3.73
CA ALA A 30 -22.33 -0.57 -2.83
C ALA A 30 -23.80 -0.17 -2.71
N ASP A 31 -24.67 -1.18 -2.67
CA ASP A 31 -26.12 -1.03 -2.45
C ASP A 31 -26.52 -1.41 -1.01
N THR A 32 -25.65 -2.12 -0.28
CA THR A 32 -25.85 -2.50 1.12
C THR A 32 -24.85 -1.83 2.07
N PRO A 33 -25.18 -1.66 3.37
CA PRO A 33 -24.25 -1.11 4.35
C PRO A 33 -22.95 -1.90 4.48
N ASN A 34 -23.02 -3.25 4.45
CA ASN A 34 -21.85 -4.11 4.58
C ASN A 34 -20.90 -4.01 3.38
N GLU A 35 -21.45 -3.97 2.16
CA GLU A 35 -20.66 -3.73 0.95
C GLU A 35 -20.03 -2.33 0.98
N ALA A 36 -20.77 -1.34 1.46
CA ALA A 36 -20.26 0.02 1.56
C ALA A 36 -19.09 0.12 2.55
N GLU A 37 -19.14 -0.62 3.65
CA GLU A 37 -18.04 -0.67 4.62
C GLU A 37 -16.79 -1.34 4.03
N ARG A 38 -16.96 -2.47 3.34
CA ARG A 38 -15.87 -3.16 2.67
C ARG A 38 -15.23 -2.28 1.59
N GLU A 39 -16.04 -1.70 0.70
CA GLU A 39 -15.57 -0.84 -0.39
C GLU A 39 -14.90 0.44 0.16
N ALA A 40 -15.46 1.03 1.22
CA ALA A 40 -14.85 2.17 1.89
C ALA A 40 -13.48 1.83 2.49
N ARG A 41 -13.37 0.67 3.15
CA ARG A 41 -12.12 0.20 3.74
C ARG A 41 -11.04 0.01 2.66
N ASP A 42 -11.38 -0.68 1.57
CA ASP A 42 -10.45 -0.94 0.47
C ASP A 42 -10.00 0.37 -0.21
N LEU A 43 -10.93 1.31 -0.42
CA LEU A 43 -10.61 2.63 -0.97
C LEU A 43 -9.67 3.42 -0.05
N ILE A 44 -9.95 3.46 1.25
CA ILE A 44 -9.13 4.20 2.21
C ILE A 44 -7.75 3.56 2.37
N LEU A 45 -7.65 2.23 2.34
CA LEU A 45 -6.36 1.54 2.31
C LEU A 45 -5.56 1.93 1.07
N ARG A 46 -6.18 1.92 -0.12
CA ARG A 46 -5.50 2.31 -1.37
C ARG A 46 -5.03 3.77 -1.38
N ILE A 47 -5.82 4.69 -0.83
CA ILE A 47 -5.51 6.13 -0.82
C ILE A 47 -4.54 6.50 0.31
N SER A 48 -4.59 5.77 1.43
CA SER A 48 -3.66 5.97 2.55
C SER A 48 -2.36 5.19 2.41
N ALA A 49 -2.28 4.28 1.44
CA ALA A 49 -1.02 3.66 1.06
C ALA A 49 -0.02 4.75 0.64
N PRO A 50 1.21 4.74 1.17
CA PRO A 50 2.26 5.64 0.70
C PRO A 50 2.41 5.51 -0.82
N GLU A 51 2.68 6.62 -1.52
CA GLU A 51 3.11 6.54 -2.93
C GLU A 51 4.34 5.62 -2.99
N VAL A 52 4.16 4.44 -3.60
CA VAL A 52 5.23 3.45 -3.78
C VAL A 52 6.22 4.05 -4.77
N ARG A 53 7.21 4.80 -4.28
CA ARG A 53 8.26 5.39 -5.13
C ARG A 53 9.26 4.33 -5.58
N MET A 54 9.55 3.33 -4.73
CA MET A 54 10.28 2.11 -5.08
C MET A 54 9.84 0.98 -4.15
N THR A 55 9.68 -0.22 -4.70
CA THR A 55 9.45 -1.45 -3.94
C THR A 55 10.76 -2.02 -3.40
N VAL A 56 10.69 -2.86 -2.37
CA VAL A 56 11.85 -3.58 -1.83
C VAL A 56 12.53 -4.40 -2.93
N ALA A 57 11.78 -5.03 -3.83
CA ALA A 57 12.36 -5.74 -4.97
C ALA A 57 13.19 -4.84 -5.89
N GLN A 58 12.67 -3.65 -6.23
CA GLN A 58 13.41 -2.69 -7.06
C GLN A 58 14.67 -2.15 -6.36
N ILE A 59 14.61 -1.95 -5.04
CA ILE A 59 15.78 -1.54 -4.25
C ILE A 59 16.82 -2.68 -4.21
N TRP A 60 16.36 -3.92 -4.04
CA TRP A 60 17.22 -5.11 -4.01
C TRP A 60 17.96 -5.31 -5.33
N ASP A 61 17.25 -5.22 -6.46
CA ASP A 61 17.84 -5.33 -7.79
C ASP A 61 18.91 -4.25 -8.03
N ALA A 62 18.61 -3.00 -7.64
CA ALA A 62 19.57 -1.89 -7.75
C ALA A 62 20.84 -2.16 -6.92
N TYR A 63 20.68 -2.67 -5.69
CA TYR A 63 21.81 -3.00 -4.83
C TYR A 63 22.62 -4.20 -5.36
N GLN A 64 21.95 -5.19 -5.96
CA GLN A 64 22.63 -6.32 -6.58
C GLN A 64 23.46 -5.89 -7.81
N ILE A 65 22.93 -4.96 -8.62
CA ILE A 65 23.67 -4.36 -9.74
C ILE A 65 24.90 -3.60 -9.24
N GLU A 66 24.77 -2.80 -8.18
CA GLU A 66 25.89 -2.07 -7.58
C GLU A 66 26.99 -3.02 -7.08
N MET A 67 26.60 -4.18 -6.56
CA MET A 67 27.52 -5.15 -5.97
C MET A 67 28.31 -5.97 -7.01
N GLY A 68 27.86 -6.03 -8.26
CA GLY A 68 28.58 -6.66 -9.37
C GLY A 68 28.98 -8.12 -9.09
N GLU A 69 30.20 -8.51 -9.46
CA GLU A 69 30.72 -9.89 -9.28
C GLU A 69 31.29 -10.19 -7.89
N ARG A 70 31.03 -9.34 -6.89
CA ARG A 70 31.52 -9.57 -5.53
C ARG A 70 30.89 -10.86 -4.99
N ARG A 71 31.64 -11.61 -4.17
CA ARG A 71 31.13 -12.79 -3.44
C ARG A 71 29.83 -12.52 -2.68
N LEU A 72 29.60 -11.27 -2.28
CA LEU A 72 28.40 -10.84 -1.59
C LEU A 72 27.15 -10.76 -2.49
N ALA A 73 27.31 -10.57 -3.80
CA ALA A 73 26.21 -10.56 -4.77
C ALA A 73 25.55 -11.94 -4.89
N ALA A 74 26.33 -13.02 -4.96
CA ALA A 74 25.81 -14.39 -4.97
C ALA A 74 25.03 -14.71 -3.67
N LYS A 75 25.49 -14.19 -2.53
CA LYS A 75 24.80 -14.34 -1.25
C LYS A 75 23.48 -13.54 -1.23
N LEU A 76 23.48 -12.31 -1.74
CA LEU A 76 22.28 -11.49 -1.89
C LEU A 76 21.25 -12.14 -2.81
N GLU A 77 21.68 -12.75 -3.91
CA GLU A 77 20.78 -13.48 -4.81
C GLU A 77 20.08 -14.64 -4.08
N GLN A 78 20.84 -15.41 -3.30
CA GLN A 78 20.29 -16.54 -2.54
C GLN A 78 19.32 -16.08 -1.46
N VAL A 79 19.66 -15.03 -0.70
CA VAL A 79 18.80 -14.50 0.38
C VAL A 79 17.55 -13.83 -0.20
N GLY A 80 17.68 -13.16 -1.34
CA GLY A 80 16.59 -12.46 -2.01
C GLY A 80 15.42 -13.37 -2.37
N ARG A 81 15.65 -14.65 -2.63
CA ARG A 81 14.57 -15.61 -2.95
C ARG A 81 13.51 -15.70 -1.85
N ASN A 82 13.93 -15.64 -0.59
CA ASN A 82 13.00 -15.70 0.55
C ASN A 82 12.46 -14.30 0.88
N VAL A 83 13.34 -13.29 0.90
CA VAL A 83 12.96 -11.92 1.30
C VAL A 83 12.00 -11.28 0.29
N LEU A 84 12.26 -11.45 -1.01
CA LEU A 84 11.46 -10.83 -2.06
C LEU A 84 10.11 -11.52 -2.26
N GLN A 85 9.99 -12.80 -1.89
CA GLN A 85 8.72 -13.50 -1.89
C GLN A 85 7.72 -12.86 -0.92
N GLU A 86 8.18 -12.54 0.30
CA GLU A 86 7.32 -11.98 1.34
C GLU A 86 7.23 -10.45 1.26
N LEU A 87 8.36 -9.76 1.10
CA LEU A 87 8.46 -8.30 1.26
C LEU A 87 8.63 -7.55 -0.07
N GLY A 88 8.92 -8.25 -1.17
CA GLY A 88 9.36 -7.63 -2.42
C GLY A 88 8.35 -6.66 -3.03
N HIS A 89 7.05 -6.87 -2.77
CA HIS A 89 5.95 -6.04 -3.26
C HIS A 89 5.68 -4.79 -2.40
N LEU A 90 6.28 -4.71 -1.21
CA LEU A 90 6.11 -3.57 -0.29
C LEU A 90 7.07 -2.44 -0.67
N SER A 91 6.72 -1.20 -0.32
CA SER A 91 7.69 -0.10 -0.28
C SER A 91 8.51 -0.15 1.02
N ALA A 92 9.69 0.47 1.01
CA ALA A 92 10.50 0.63 2.22
C ALA A 92 9.75 1.36 3.36
N THR A 93 8.74 2.16 3.04
CA THR A 93 7.90 2.86 4.03
C THR A 93 6.72 2.03 4.54
N GLN A 94 6.44 0.88 3.93
CA GLN A 94 5.41 -0.07 4.34
C GLN A 94 5.98 -1.22 5.17
N THR A 95 7.29 -1.42 5.18
CA THR A 95 7.99 -2.42 5.99
C THR A 95 8.26 -1.88 7.39
N THR A 96 8.11 -2.73 8.39
CA THR A 96 8.42 -2.47 9.80
C THR A 96 9.49 -3.45 10.29
N LYS A 97 9.98 -3.26 11.51
CA LYS A 97 10.98 -4.15 12.12
C LYS A 97 10.43 -5.54 12.51
N ASP A 98 9.09 -5.68 12.52
CA ASP A 98 8.40 -6.87 13.00
C ASP A 98 7.89 -7.75 11.84
N ASP A 99 8.11 -7.32 10.59
CA ASP A 99 7.87 -8.07 9.34
C ASP A 99 9.08 -8.94 8.98
#